data_AF-A0A1B9NJF9-F1
#
_entry.id   AF-A0A1B9NJF9-F1
#
_cell.length_a   1.000
_cell.length_b   1.000
_cell.length_c   1.000
_cell.angle_alpha   90.00
_cell.angle_beta   90.00
_cell.angle_gamma   90.00
#
_symmetry.space_group_name_H-M   'P 1'
#
loop_
_entity.id
_entity.type
_entity.pdbx_description
1 polymer ?
#
loop_
_entity_poly.entity_id
_entity_poly.type
_entity_poly.pdbx_seq_one_letter_code
_entity_poly.pdbx_strand_id
1 'polypeptide(L)'
;MIAVNQLFIYPIKSMQGIALANAKCVDGGFEHDRILMLSEPDGTFITARRYPELLKVKTTIIDNQIEASLPTNESIAINFDEFSQSNEATEVWGNHFTSHIAPIKVNQFFSHFLQKDVQLRWIGKQLNRRTKRYPDVPVSFADGYPYLLLNQASFNYLERHCPEKLDIRQFRGNIVIDGALPFAEDGWKTIKIGEVIFDIVKPCTRCVLITFNVNSAKALHNNEPLTTLAHFRSDSEGDIDFGMNMITRNSGTVSIGDKIEILERQTAKNYLKNLPKKAQKDIQPCTITYKNQKIIGNNQQTILEQLEQQHIALPNSCRAGVCGRCLVVLEKGEVEALTSSAIKKNKQILA
;
A
#
# COMPACT_ATOMS: atom_id res chain seq x y z
N MET A 1 -8.40 19.00 1.38
CA MET A 1 -9.37 18.08 2.02
C MET A 1 -8.86 16.68 1.74
N ILE A 2 -8.85 15.78 2.73
CA ILE A 2 -8.45 14.39 2.53
C ILE A 2 -9.71 13.58 2.18
N ALA A 3 -9.67 12.81 1.08
CA ALA A 3 -10.81 12.04 0.61
C ALA A 3 -10.39 10.72 -0.06
N VAL A 4 -11.33 9.78 -0.16
CA VAL A 4 -11.17 8.55 -0.94
C VAL A 4 -11.06 8.89 -2.43
N ASN A 5 -9.96 8.46 -3.05
CA ASN A 5 -9.67 8.64 -4.48
C ASN A 5 -9.99 7.39 -5.30
N GLN A 6 -9.66 6.20 -4.78
CA GLN A 6 -9.91 4.93 -5.46
C GLN A 6 -10.27 3.85 -4.45
N LEU A 7 -11.11 2.90 -4.89
CA LEU A 7 -11.45 1.70 -4.14
C LEU A 7 -11.17 0.47 -4.99
N PHE A 8 -10.63 -0.56 -4.35
CA PHE A 8 -10.36 -1.84 -4.98
C PHE A 8 -10.74 -3.02 -4.09
N ILE A 9 -11.21 -4.08 -4.75
CA ILE A 9 -11.29 -5.43 -4.19
C ILE A 9 -10.51 -6.40 -5.08
N TYR A 10 -10.10 -7.53 -4.51
CA TYR A 10 -9.38 -8.59 -5.22
C TYR A 10 -10.04 -9.92 -4.89
N PRO A 11 -11.11 -10.31 -5.61
CA PRO A 11 -11.96 -11.40 -5.17
C PRO A 11 -11.26 -12.74 -4.99
N ILE A 12 -10.32 -13.03 -5.90
CA ILE A 12 -9.42 -14.16 -5.79
C ILE A 12 -8.03 -13.67 -5.40
N LYS A 13 -7.48 -14.23 -4.32
CA LYS A 13 -6.15 -13.91 -3.82
C LYS A 13 -5.13 -14.00 -4.95
N SER A 14 -4.27 -12.99 -5.06
CA SER A 14 -3.20 -12.87 -6.06
C SER A 14 -3.61 -12.56 -7.51
N MET A 15 -4.91 -12.47 -7.82
CA MET A 15 -5.39 -12.09 -9.16
C MET A 15 -5.60 -10.58 -9.30
N GLN A 16 -6.07 -10.13 -10.47
CA GLN A 16 -6.33 -8.70 -10.73
C GLN A 16 -7.42 -8.16 -9.82
N GLY A 17 -7.27 -6.90 -9.43
CA GLY A 17 -8.26 -6.18 -8.65
C GLY A 17 -9.32 -5.54 -9.52
N ILE A 18 -10.50 -5.37 -8.94
CA ILE A 18 -11.65 -4.67 -9.52
C ILE A 18 -11.71 -3.28 -8.90
N ALA A 19 -11.73 -2.24 -9.73
CA ALA A 19 -11.97 -0.88 -9.27
C ALA A 19 -13.46 -0.67 -8.99
N LEU A 20 -13.79 -0.01 -7.88
CA LEU A 20 -15.17 0.20 -7.44
C LEU A 20 -15.46 1.68 -7.23
N ALA A 21 -16.72 2.08 -7.40
CA ALA A 21 -17.21 3.40 -7.00
C ALA A 21 -17.54 3.45 -5.50
N ASN A 22 -18.00 2.33 -4.95
CA ASN A 22 -18.31 2.15 -3.53
C ASN A 22 -18.05 0.69 -3.13
N ALA A 23 -17.80 0.45 -1.85
CA ALA A 23 -17.54 -0.87 -1.30
C ALA A 23 -18.13 -0.99 0.10
N LYS A 24 -18.84 -2.10 0.35
CA LYS A 24 -19.46 -2.40 1.63
C LYS A 24 -18.46 -3.07 2.56
N CYS A 25 -18.27 -2.51 3.75
CA CYS A 25 -17.51 -3.10 4.84
C CYS A 25 -18.32 -4.23 5.48
N VAL A 26 -17.81 -5.44 5.40
CA VAL A 26 -18.37 -6.65 6.02
C VAL A 26 -17.32 -7.30 6.92
N ASP A 27 -17.70 -8.40 7.58
CA ASP A 27 -16.75 -9.21 8.31
C ASP A 27 -15.65 -9.70 7.36
N GLY A 28 -14.39 -9.52 7.77
CA GLY A 28 -13.24 -10.01 7.01
C GLY A 28 -12.72 -9.11 5.89
N GLY A 29 -13.37 -7.99 5.58
CA GLY A 29 -12.92 -7.01 4.59
C GLY A 29 -14.06 -6.31 3.86
N PHE A 30 -13.75 -5.73 2.70
CA PHE A 30 -14.81 -5.34 1.77
C PHE A 30 -15.54 -6.58 1.25
N GLU A 31 -16.81 -6.43 0.93
CA GLU A 31 -17.60 -7.49 0.29
C GLU A 31 -16.87 -8.03 -0.95
N HIS A 32 -16.82 -9.35 -1.06
CA HIS A 32 -16.05 -10.11 -2.04
C HIS A 32 -14.52 -9.96 -1.99
N ASP A 33 -13.90 -9.25 -1.05
CA ASP A 33 -12.45 -9.06 -1.07
C ASP A 33 -11.65 -10.27 -0.52
N ARG A 34 -10.86 -10.91 -1.39
CA ARG A 34 -10.07 -12.12 -1.11
C ARG A 34 -10.88 -13.24 -0.45
N ILE A 35 -12.12 -13.42 -0.85
CA ILE A 35 -12.96 -14.52 -0.36
C ILE A 35 -12.63 -15.86 -1.03
N LEU A 36 -11.85 -15.83 -2.12
CA LEU A 36 -11.36 -16.99 -2.85
C LEU A 36 -9.82 -17.05 -2.86
N MET A 37 -9.25 -18.25 -2.93
CA MET A 37 -7.80 -18.48 -3.01
C MET A 37 -7.49 -19.79 -3.74
N LEU A 38 -6.42 -19.83 -4.52
CA LEU A 38 -5.88 -21.10 -5.04
C LEU A 38 -4.97 -21.77 -4.02
N SER A 39 -5.01 -23.09 -3.96
CA SER A 39 -4.11 -23.92 -3.16
C SER A 39 -3.62 -25.13 -3.95
N GLU A 40 -2.58 -25.78 -3.44
CA GLU A 40 -2.27 -27.18 -3.76
C GLU A 40 -3.34 -28.10 -3.14
N PRO A 41 -3.46 -29.38 -3.57
CA PRO A 41 -4.48 -30.30 -3.05
C PRO A 41 -4.40 -30.54 -1.53
N ASP A 42 -3.23 -30.36 -0.93
CA ASP A 42 -2.99 -30.48 0.52
C ASP A 42 -3.44 -29.24 1.33
N GLY A 43 -3.92 -28.19 0.65
CA GLY A 43 -4.35 -26.94 1.29
C GLY A 43 -3.27 -25.86 1.41
N THR A 44 -2.05 -26.11 0.92
CA THR A 44 -0.98 -25.11 0.85
C THR A 44 -1.35 -23.99 -0.10
N PHE A 45 -1.38 -22.75 0.39
CA PHE A 45 -1.83 -21.60 -0.40
C PHE A 45 -0.87 -21.26 -1.55
N ILE A 46 -1.43 -20.88 -2.70
CA ILE A 46 -0.69 -20.45 -3.89
C ILE A 46 -0.83 -18.93 -4.03
N THR A 47 0.29 -18.25 -4.35
CA THR A 47 0.29 -16.80 -4.57
C THR A 47 1.10 -16.37 -5.77
N ALA A 48 0.85 -15.14 -6.21
CA ALA A 48 1.60 -14.48 -7.26
C ALA A 48 3.07 -14.17 -6.89
N ARG A 49 3.49 -14.41 -5.63
CA ARG A 49 4.92 -14.39 -5.27
C ARG A 49 5.69 -15.52 -5.96
N ARG A 50 5.04 -16.69 -6.09
CA ARG A 50 5.61 -17.88 -6.74
C ARG A 50 5.08 -18.07 -8.16
N TYR A 51 3.85 -17.64 -8.43
CA TYR A 51 3.18 -17.77 -9.72
C TYR A 51 2.67 -16.42 -10.23
N PRO A 52 3.54 -15.50 -10.69
CA PRO A 52 3.16 -14.15 -11.08
C PRO A 52 2.07 -14.11 -12.16
N GLU A 53 1.97 -15.14 -13.00
CA GLU A 53 0.94 -15.30 -14.04
C GLU A 53 -0.49 -15.13 -13.50
N LEU A 54 -0.74 -15.41 -12.22
CA LEU A 54 -2.02 -15.12 -11.56
C LEU A 54 -2.45 -13.65 -11.67
N LEU A 55 -1.49 -12.72 -11.74
CA LEU A 55 -1.75 -11.29 -11.95
C LEU A 55 -2.35 -10.98 -13.33
N LYS A 56 -2.34 -11.93 -14.27
CA LYS A 56 -2.99 -11.77 -15.59
C LYS A 56 -4.45 -12.22 -15.59
N VAL A 57 -4.89 -12.93 -14.56
CA VAL A 57 -6.26 -13.44 -14.47
C VAL A 57 -7.18 -12.30 -14.03
N LYS A 58 -8.14 -11.97 -14.89
CA LYS A 58 -9.18 -10.97 -14.63
C LYS A 58 -10.27 -11.59 -13.78
N THR A 59 -10.86 -10.78 -12.92
CA THR A 59 -12.07 -11.14 -12.17
C THR A 59 -13.14 -10.11 -12.42
N THR A 60 -14.38 -10.58 -12.59
CA THR A 60 -15.57 -9.74 -12.70
C THR A 60 -16.65 -10.29 -11.77
N ILE A 61 -17.58 -9.44 -11.39
CA ILE A 61 -18.73 -9.82 -10.57
C ILE A 61 -19.99 -9.56 -11.41
N ILE A 62 -20.75 -10.61 -11.68
CA ILE A 62 -21.99 -10.58 -12.47
C ILE A 62 -23.05 -11.32 -11.66
N ASP A 63 -24.20 -10.68 -11.39
CA ASP A 63 -25.31 -11.27 -10.64
C ASP A 63 -24.90 -11.96 -9.32
N ASN A 64 -24.01 -11.31 -8.57
CA ASN A 64 -23.44 -11.80 -7.31
C ASN A 64 -22.59 -13.10 -7.43
N GLN A 65 -22.22 -13.47 -8.65
CA GLN A 65 -21.25 -14.53 -8.95
C GLN A 65 -19.92 -13.93 -9.37
N ILE A 66 -18.84 -14.68 -9.15
CA ILE A 66 -17.50 -14.29 -9.61
C ILE A 66 -17.23 -15.04 -10.91
N GLU A 67 -16.79 -14.31 -11.94
CA GLU A 67 -16.21 -14.93 -13.13
C GLU A 67 -14.69 -14.66 -13.13
N ALA A 68 -13.91 -15.68 -13.50
CA ALA A 68 -12.48 -15.55 -13.74
C ALA A 68 -12.19 -15.71 -15.23
N SER A 69 -11.43 -14.80 -15.81
CA SER A 69 -11.08 -14.82 -17.24
C SER A 69 -9.56 -14.85 -17.43
N LEU A 70 -9.08 -15.80 -18.24
CA LEU A 70 -7.68 -15.92 -18.61
C LEU A 70 -7.30 -14.93 -19.72
N PRO A 71 -6.00 -14.67 -19.95
CA PRO A 71 -5.54 -13.86 -21.08
C PRO A 71 -5.92 -14.40 -22.46
N THR A 72 -6.24 -15.70 -22.54
CA THR A 72 -6.73 -16.38 -23.76
C THR A 72 -8.20 -16.09 -24.08
N ASN A 73 -8.89 -15.31 -23.24
CA ASN A 73 -10.34 -15.06 -23.27
C ASN A 73 -11.21 -16.27 -22.89
N GLU A 74 -10.61 -17.35 -22.41
CA GLU A 74 -11.36 -18.41 -21.72
C GLU A 74 -11.83 -17.90 -20.36
N SER A 75 -13.07 -18.20 -19.99
CA SER A 75 -13.66 -17.79 -18.71
C SER A 75 -14.35 -18.95 -18.00
N ILE A 76 -14.46 -18.83 -16.68
CA ILE A 76 -15.21 -19.75 -15.84
C ILE A 76 -16.03 -18.98 -14.82
N ALA A 77 -17.32 -19.31 -14.75
CA ALA A 77 -18.21 -18.83 -13.70
C ALA A 77 -18.00 -19.66 -12.42
N ILE A 78 -17.89 -18.97 -11.29
CA ILE A 78 -17.69 -19.55 -9.97
C ILE A 78 -18.99 -19.36 -9.19
N ASN A 79 -19.79 -20.43 -9.14
CA ASN A 79 -21.01 -20.49 -8.37
C ASN A 79 -20.74 -21.03 -6.96
N PHE A 80 -21.01 -20.22 -5.93
CA PHE A 80 -20.78 -20.58 -4.52
C PHE A 80 -21.62 -21.77 -4.05
N ASP A 81 -22.78 -22.02 -4.67
CA ASP A 81 -23.65 -23.15 -4.31
C ASP A 81 -23.09 -24.50 -4.79
N GLU A 82 -22.13 -24.50 -5.70
CA GLU A 82 -21.47 -25.73 -6.21
C GLU A 82 -20.24 -26.14 -5.40
N PHE A 83 -19.82 -25.35 -4.40
CA PHE A 83 -18.68 -25.69 -3.55
C PHE A 83 -19.00 -26.87 -2.62
N SER A 84 -17.96 -27.60 -2.22
CA SER A 84 -18.09 -28.68 -1.24
C SER A 84 -18.67 -28.17 0.07
N GLN A 85 -19.56 -28.94 0.70
CA GLN A 85 -20.10 -28.61 2.02
C GLN A 85 -19.12 -28.95 3.15
N SER A 86 -18.05 -29.70 2.85
CA SER A 86 -17.01 -30.06 3.81
C SER A 86 -16.10 -28.87 4.15
N ASN A 87 -15.66 -28.85 5.40
CA ASN A 87 -14.67 -27.91 5.91
C ASN A 87 -13.27 -28.52 5.73
N GLU A 88 -12.57 -28.09 4.69
CA GLU A 88 -11.26 -28.64 4.31
C GLU A 88 -10.13 -27.77 4.85
N ALA A 89 -9.16 -28.40 5.50
CA ALA A 89 -8.02 -27.71 6.10
C ALA A 89 -7.23 -26.90 5.06
N THR A 90 -6.76 -25.73 5.47
CA THR A 90 -5.88 -24.85 4.70
C THR A 90 -5.13 -23.92 5.65
N GLU A 91 -4.15 -23.20 5.13
CA GLU A 91 -3.45 -22.18 5.90
C GLU A 91 -3.09 -20.96 5.06
N VAL A 92 -2.87 -19.85 5.76
CA VAL A 92 -2.25 -18.65 5.18
C VAL A 92 -1.28 -18.10 6.21
N TRP A 93 0.02 -18.21 5.92
CA TRP A 93 1.10 -17.69 6.76
C TRP A 93 1.12 -18.27 8.19
N GLY A 94 0.98 -19.58 8.34
CA GLY A 94 0.96 -20.27 9.63
C GLY A 94 -0.37 -20.16 10.39
N ASN A 95 -1.33 -19.41 9.86
CA ASN A 95 -2.68 -19.35 10.40
C ASN A 95 -3.54 -20.44 9.74
N HIS A 96 -3.92 -21.45 10.52
CA HIS A 96 -4.64 -22.64 10.07
C HIS A 96 -6.13 -22.49 10.30
N PHE A 97 -6.94 -22.85 9.30
CA PHE A 97 -8.40 -22.74 9.31
C PHE A 97 -9.00 -23.68 8.24
N THR A 98 -10.31 -23.60 7.98
CA THR A 98 -10.98 -24.43 6.98
C THR A 98 -11.63 -23.63 5.86
N SER A 99 -11.83 -24.27 4.72
CA SER A 99 -12.40 -23.68 3.51
C SER A 99 -13.19 -24.72 2.73
N HIS A 100 -14.00 -24.28 1.78
CA HIS A 100 -14.74 -25.13 0.86
C HIS A 100 -13.98 -25.24 -0.47
N ILE A 101 -14.01 -26.41 -1.11
CA ILE A 101 -13.31 -26.66 -2.38
C ILE A 101 -14.30 -26.51 -3.54
N ALA A 102 -13.87 -25.82 -4.61
CA ALA A 102 -14.65 -25.63 -5.82
C ALA A 102 -14.90 -26.96 -6.58
N PRO A 103 -15.92 -27.04 -7.43
CA PRO A 103 -16.19 -28.24 -8.24
C PRO A 103 -15.05 -28.53 -9.23
N ILE A 104 -14.95 -29.79 -9.66
CA ILE A 104 -13.85 -30.28 -10.51
C ILE A 104 -13.61 -29.43 -11.77
N LYS A 105 -14.67 -28.93 -12.41
CA LYS A 105 -14.58 -28.07 -13.61
C LYS A 105 -13.80 -26.78 -13.35
N VAL A 106 -13.99 -26.15 -12.19
CA VAL A 106 -13.31 -24.91 -11.80
C VAL A 106 -11.85 -25.21 -11.46
N ASN A 107 -11.60 -26.32 -10.76
CA ASN A 107 -10.23 -26.73 -10.44
C ASN A 107 -9.45 -27.07 -11.72
N GLN A 108 -10.04 -27.80 -12.66
CA GLN A 108 -9.42 -28.12 -13.95
C GLN A 108 -9.09 -26.87 -14.78
N PHE A 109 -9.95 -25.86 -14.77
CA PHE A 109 -9.68 -24.58 -15.44
C PHE A 109 -8.40 -23.91 -14.90
N PHE A 110 -8.26 -23.80 -13.58
CA PHE A 110 -7.06 -23.21 -12.98
C PHE A 110 -5.84 -24.13 -13.08
N SER A 111 -6.03 -25.45 -13.03
CA SER A 111 -4.94 -26.41 -13.22
C SER A 111 -4.36 -26.36 -14.62
N HIS A 112 -5.23 -26.19 -15.63
CA HIS A 112 -4.79 -25.98 -17.02
C HIS A 112 -4.02 -24.66 -17.14
N PHE A 113 -4.50 -23.58 -16.52
CA PHE A 113 -3.79 -22.30 -16.56
C PHE A 113 -2.40 -22.35 -15.89
N LEU A 114 -2.28 -22.97 -14.72
CA LEU A 114 -1.02 -23.04 -13.97
C LEU A 114 -0.13 -24.23 -14.33
N GLN A 115 -0.61 -25.15 -15.19
CA GLN A 115 0.06 -26.41 -15.53
C GLN A 115 0.46 -27.21 -14.27
N LYS A 116 -0.45 -27.23 -13.28
CA LYS A 116 -0.26 -27.86 -11.97
C LYS A 116 -1.62 -28.18 -11.35
N ASP A 117 -1.72 -29.28 -10.62
CA ASP A 117 -2.93 -29.57 -9.85
C ASP A 117 -3.14 -28.53 -8.76
N VAL A 118 -4.26 -27.83 -8.86
CA VAL A 118 -4.68 -26.80 -7.89
C VAL A 118 -6.15 -26.94 -7.55
N GLN A 119 -6.54 -26.32 -6.44
CA GLN A 119 -7.91 -26.21 -5.99
C GLN A 119 -8.26 -24.74 -5.76
N LEU A 120 -9.40 -24.30 -6.26
CA LEU A 120 -9.99 -23.03 -5.84
C LEU A 120 -10.73 -23.26 -4.52
N ARG A 121 -10.46 -22.41 -3.55
CA ARG A 121 -11.02 -22.46 -2.20
C ARG A 121 -11.86 -21.24 -1.92
N TRP A 122 -13.00 -21.44 -1.26
CA TRP A 122 -13.87 -20.38 -0.75
C TRP A 122 -13.85 -20.38 0.77
N ILE A 123 -13.79 -19.19 1.36
CA ILE A 123 -13.73 -19.02 2.82
C ILE A 123 -15.06 -19.36 3.53
N GLY A 124 -16.15 -19.49 2.77
CA GLY A 124 -17.50 -19.75 3.28
C GLY A 124 -18.23 -18.47 3.72
N LYS A 125 -19.50 -18.63 4.09
CA LYS A 125 -20.37 -17.53 4.56
C LYS A 125 -20.00 -17.06 5.98
N GLN A 126 -19.54 -17.99 6.82
CA GLN A 126 -19.11 -17.72 8.18
C GLN A 126 -17.60 -17.85 8.26
N LEU A 127 -16.92 -16.72 8.48
CA LEU A 127 -15.47 -16.68 8.59
C LEU A 127 -15.01 -17.41 9.86
N ASN A 128 -14.13 -18.39 9.70
CA ASN A 128 -13.47 -19.11 10.79
C ASN A 128 -12.02 -18.65 11.03
N ARG A 129 -11.49 -17.78 10.16
CA ARG A 129 -10.14 -17.24 10.24
C ARG A 129 -10.14 -15.90 10.99
N ARG A 130 -9.12 -15.67 11.82
CA ARG A 130 -8.98 -14.46 12.66
C ARG A 130 -7.60 -13.84 12.52
N THR A 131 -7.51 -12.52 12.74
CA THR A 131 -6.21 -11.86 12.77
C THR A 131 -5.41 -12.29 14.00
N LYS A 132 -4.08 -12.38 13.88
CA LYS A 132 -3.21 -12.81 14.99
C LYS A 132 -3.18 -11.82 16.16
N ARG A 133 -3.27 -10.51 15.88
CA ARG A 133 -3.19 -9.45 16.91
C ARG A 133 -4.56 -9.08 17.51
N TYR A 134 -5.64 -9.30 16.77
CA TYR A 134 -7.02 -9.06 17.20
C TYR A 134 -7.83 -10.33 16.95
N PRO A 135 -7.83 -11.28 17.90
CA PRO A 135 -8.47 -12.59 17.73
C PRO A 135 -9.98 -12.53 17.48
N ASP A 136 -10.64 -11.43 17.83
CA ASP A 136 -12.07 -11.22 17.57
C ASP A 136 -12.35 -10.72 16.15
N VAL A 137 -11.33 -10.25 15.44
CA VAL A 137 -11.49 -9.68 14.10
C VAL A 137 -11.37 -10.76 13.03
N PRO A 138 -12.42 -11.05 12.26
CA PRO A 138 -12.34 -11.95 11.12
C PRO A 138 -11.47 -11.38 10.00
N VAL A 139 -10.87 -12.26 9.21
CA VAL A 139 -10.10 -11.92 8.01
C VAL A 139 -10.33 -12.98 6.94
N SER A 140 -10.50 -12.56 5.69
CA SER A 140 -10.64 -13.47 4.54
C SER A 140 -9.30 -14.16 4.20
N PHE A 141 -9.06 -14.56 2.95
CA PHE A 141 -7.73 -15.01 2.50
C PHE A 141 -6.70 -13.87 2.34
N ALA A 142 -7.01 -12.64 2.77
CA ALA A 142 -6.04 -11.55 2.87
C ALA A 142 -4.80 -11.96 3.71
N ASP A 143 -3.65 -11.30 3.52
CA ASP A 143 -2.41 -11.76 4.15
C ASP A 143 -2.45 -11.68 5.68
N GLY A 144 -2.97 -10.60 6.26
CA GLY A 144 -3.04 -10.47 7.72
C GLY A 144 -4.13 -9.55 8.26
N TYR A 145 -4.63 -8.60 7.46
CA TYR A 145 -5.67 -7.66 7.88
C TYR A 145 -6.73 -7.46 6.79
N PRO A 146 -7.98 -7.14 7.17
CA PRO A 146 -9.11 -6.98 6.25
C PRO A 146 -8.97 -5.84 5.23
N TYR A 147 -8.27 -4.76 5.58
CA TYR A 147 -8.15 -3.58 4.73
C TYR A 147 -6.71 -3.07 4.66
N LEU A 148 -6.33 -2.54 3.50
CA LEU A 148 -5.07 -1.82 3.30
C LEU A 148 -5.34 -0.40 2.76
N LEU A 149 -4.90 0.59 3.51
CA LEU A 149 -4.92 2.01 3.13
C LEU A 149 -3.64 2.39 2.41
N LEU A 150 -3.78 3.08 1.28
CA LEU A 150 -2.69 3.71 0.55
C LEU A 150 -2.97 5.21 0.40
N ASN A 151 -1.92 6.01 0.44
CA ASN A 151 -1.99 7.44 0.17
C ASN A 151 -1.37 7.73 -1.20
N GLN A 152 -2.14 8.39 -2.08
CA GLN A 152 -1.70 8.77 -3.41
C GLN A 152 -0.45 9.65 -3.37
N ALA A 153 -0.33 10.55 -2.38
CA ALA A 153 0.84 11.40 -2.23
C ALA A 153 2.10 10.59 -1.85
N SER A 154 1.97 9.55 -1.03
CA SER A 154 3.05 8.61 -0.70
C SER A 154 3.49 7.82 -1.93
N PHE A 155 2.53 7.36 -2.74
CA PHE A 155 2.83 6.65 -3.98
C PHE A 155 3.54 7.55 -4.98
N ASN A 156 3.05 8.77 -5.19
CA ASN A 156 3.68 9.74 -6.07
C ASN A 156 5.10 10.10 -5.60
N TYR A 157 5.34 10.15 -4.28
CA TYR A 157 6.69 10.34 -3.75
C TYR A 157 7.60 9.17 -4.13
N LEU A 158 7.14 7.93 -3.93
CA LEU A 158 7.90 6.74 -4.32
C LEU A 158 8.19 6.71 -5.83
N GLU A 159 7.18 6.94 -6.66
CA GLU A 159 7.30 6.89 -8.12
C GLU A 159 8.36 7.87 -8.64
N ARG A 160 8.47 9.08 -8.07
CA ARG A 160 9.49 10.06 -8.45
C ARG A 160 10.93 9.62 -8.18
N HIS A 161 11.13 8.70 -7.24
CA HIS A 161 12.44 8.20 -6.87
C HIS A 161 12.73 6.81 -7.45
N CYS A 162 11.73 6.18 -8.06
CA CYS A 162 11.86 4.85 -8.66
C CYS A 162 12.26 5.00 -10.14
N PRO A 163 13.28 4.28 -10.62
CA PRO A 163 13.68 4.32 -12.03
C PRO A 163 12.66 3.61 -12.94
N GLU A 164 11.82 2.75 -12.38
CA GLU A 164 10.77 2.03 -13.08
C GLU A 164 9.43 2.75 -12.95
N LYS A 165 8.61 2.71 -14.01
CA LYS A 165 7.24 3.20 -13.94
C LYS A 165 6.41 2.26 -13.09
N LEU A 166 5.77 2.82 -12.05
CA LEU A 166 4.98 2.04 -11.11
C LEU A 166 3.49 2.14 -11.41
N ASP A 167 2.74 1.17 -10.89
CA ASP A 167 1.29 1.19 -10.80
C ASP A 167 0.88 1.00 -9.35
N ILE A 168 0.04 1.87 -8.80
CA ILE A 168 -0.39 1.78 -7.40
C ILE A 168 -1.10 0.45 -7.09
N ARG A 169 -1.68 -0.20 -8.11
CA ARG A 169 -2.30 -1.52 -8.01
C ARG A 169 -1.29 -2.61 -7.63
N GLN A 170 0.01 -2.41 -7.86
CA GLN A 170 1.08 -3.31 -7.38
C GLN A 170 1.03 -3.47 -5.86
N PHE A 171 0.62 -2.42 -5.13
CA PHE A 171 0.55 -2.43 -3.67
C PHE A 171 -0.70 -3.11 -3.12
N ARG A 172 -1.66 -3.45 -3.99
CA ARG A 172 -2.87 -4.21 -3.67
C ARG A 172 -3.71 -3.59 -2.54
N GLY A 173 -3.72 -2.27 -2.46
CA GLY A 173 -4.52 -1.51 -1.49
C GLY A 173 -6.01 -1.59 -1.77
N ASN A 174 -6.83 -1.50 -0.72
CA ASN A 174 -8.28 -1.46 -0.83
C ASN A 174 -8.82 -0.04 -0.94
N ILE A 175 -8.23 0.87 -0.16
CA ILE A 175 -8.64 2.28 -0.10
C ILE A 175 -7.43 3.12 -0.46
N VAL A 176 -7.52 3.85 -1.56
CA VAL A 176 -6.52 4.87 -1.94
C VAL A 176 -7.12 6.23 -1.66
N ILE A 177 -6.35 7.07 -0.98
CA ILE A 177 -6.79 8.39 -0.56
C ILE A 177 -5.94 9.47 -1.21
N ASP A 178 -6.48 10.67 -1.33
CA ASP A 178 -5.75 11.84 -1.81
C ASP A 178 -5.99 13.05 -0.90
N GLY A 179 -5.15 14.08 -1.05
CA GLY A 179 -5.20 15.33 -0.31
C GLY A 179 -4.44 15.33 1.02
N ALA A 180 -3.82 14.20 1.39
CA ALA A 180 -2.88 14.10 2.51
C ALA A 180 -1.43 14.38 2.05
N LEU A 181 -0.56 14.77 2.97
CA LEU A 181 0.89 14.85 2.69
C LEU A 181 1.47 13.44 2.52
N PRO A 182 2.57 13.26 1.75
CA PRO A 182 3.25 11.97 1.67
C PRO A 182 3.58 11.42 3.05
N PHE A 183 3.21 10.17 3.29
CA PHE A 183 3.39 9.38 4.51
C PHE A 183 2.69 9.93 5.75
N ALA A 184 1.73 10.86 5.60
CA ALA A 184 0.95 11.37 6.73
C ALA A 184 0.15 10.28 7.43
N GLU A 185 -0.23 9.23 6.71
CA GLU A 185 -0.97 8.06 7.19
C GLU A 185 -0.23 7.27 8.28
N ASP A 186 1.10 7.36 8.34
CA ASP A 186 1.91 6.68 9.37
C ASP A 186 1.57 7.20 10.78
N GLY A 187 1.11 8.44 10.90
CA GLY A 187 0.79 9.09 12.18
C GLY A 187 -0.69 9.03 12.55
N TRP A 188 -1.52 8.28 11.82
CA TRP A 188 -2.95 8.13 12.12
C TRP A 188 -3.17 6.87 12.93
N LYS A 189 -4.04 6.95 13.94
CA LYS A 189 -4.41 5.83 14.79
C LYS A 189 -5.84 5.38 14.54
N THR A 190 -6.77 6.32 14.46
CA THR A 190 -8.17 6.05 14.14
C THR A 190 -8.68 7.10 13.16
N ILE A 191 -9.35 6.65 12.10
CA ILE A 191 -9.93 7.51 11.07
C ILE A 191 -11.39 7.16 10.84
N LYS A 192 -12.19 8.15 10.44
CA LYS A 192 -13.55 7.98 9.94
C LYS A 192 -13.58 8.29 8.45
N ILE A 193 -14.17 7.39 7.66
CA ILE A 193 -14.37 7.53 6.21
C ILE A 193 -15.87 7.38 5.95
N GLY A 194 -16.53 8.44 5.50
CA GLY A 194 -17.99 8.45 5.49
C GLY A 194 -18.52 8.17 6.90
N GLU A 195 -19.33 7.13 7.09
CA GLU A 195 -19.81 6.70 8.42
C GLU A 195 -19.03 5.53 9.04
N VAL A 196 -17.97 5.06 8.37
CA VAL A 196 -17.20 3.89 8.82
C VAL A 196 -15.94 4.32 9.57
N ILE A 197 -15.73 3.74 10.76
CA ILE A 197 -14.56 4.02 11.59
C ILE A 197 -13.55 2.88 11.45
N PHE A 198 -12.31 3.24 11.13
CA PHE A 198 -11.19 2.31 10.99
C PHE A 198 -10.11 2.58 12.04
N ASP A 199 -9.56 1.51 12.59
CA ASP A 199 -8.32 1.54 13.37
C ASP A 199 -7.14 1.18 12.47
N ILE A 200 -6.10 2.03 12.54
CA ILE A 200 -4.83 1.83 11.87
C ILE A 200 -3.95 0.93 12.73
N VAL A 201 -3.74 -0.31 12.30
CA VAL A 201 -3.12 -1.34 13.13
C VAL A 201 -1.60 -1.32 13.05
N LYS A 202 -1.04 -1.38 11.84
CA LYS A 202 0.41 -1.35 11.61
C LYS A 202 0.74 -0.96 10.17
N PRO A 203 1.95 -0.44 9.92
CA PRO A 203 2.51 -0.37 8.57
C PRO A 203 2.47 -1.73 7.86
N CYS A 204 2.28 -1.70 6.54
CA CYS A 204 2.23 -2.90 5.71
C CYS A 204 3.62 -3.23 5.16
N THR A 205 4.25 -4.25 5.74
CA THR A 205 5.51 -4.82 5.24
C THR A 205 5.30 -5.33 3.82
N ARG A 206 6.14 -4.92 2.88
CA ARG A 206 6.04 -5.24 1.47
C ARG A 206 6.91 -6.44 1.12
N CYS A 207 6.36 -7.33 0.30
CA CYS A 207 7.07 -8.47 -0.25
C CYS A 207 7.31 -8.31 -1.75
N VAL A 208 8.05 -9.26 -2.35
CA VAL A 208 8.39 -9.33 -3.77
C VAL A 208 7.18 -9.21 -4.72
N LEU A 209 5.95 -9.45 -4.25
CA LEU A 209 4.77 -9.31 -5.09
C LEU A 209 4.65 -7.92 -5.73
N ILE A 210 5.11 -6.87 -5.06
CA ILE A 210 5.02 -5.50 -5.60
C ILE A 210 6.02 -5.22 -6.72
N THR A 211 6.96 -6.14 -6.97
CA THR A 211 7.99 -6.00 -8.00
C THR A 211 7.60 -6.65 -9.32
N PHE A 212 6.32 -7.01 -9.48
CA PHE A 212 5.76 -7.51 -10.73
C PHE A 212 4.81 -6.49 -11.32
N ASN A 213 4.89 -6.28 -12.63
CA ASN A 213 3.92 -5.48 -13.35
C ASN A 213 2.54 -6.14 -13.30
N VAL A 214 1.52 -5.40 -12.88
CA VAL A 214 0.16 -5.93 -12.66
C VAL A 214 -0.55 -6.41 -13.92
N ASN A 215 -0.14 -5.98 -15.12
CA ASN A 215 -0.78 -6.38 -16.37
C ASN A 215 0.02 -7.48 -17.09
N SER A 216 1.34 -7.39 -17.10
CA SER A 216 2.21 -8.34 -17.83
C SER A 216 2.75 -9.47 -16.97
N ALA A 217 2.60 -9.40 -15.64
CA ALA A 217 3.22 -10.28 -14.65
C ALA A 217 4.75 -10.40 -14.73
N LYS A 218 5.41 -9.55 -15.52
CA LYS A 218 6.88 -9.55 -15.61
C LYS A 218 7.46 -8.84 -14.39
N ALA A 219 8.57 -9.38 -13.88
CA ALA A 219 9.33 -8.72 -12.84
C ALA A 219 9.87 -7.38 -13.38
N LEU A 220 9.82 -6.34 -12.54
CA LEU A 220 10.49 -5.07 -12.76
C LEU A 220 11.99 -5.25 -12.54
N HIS A 221 12.80 -4.44 -13.20
CA HIS A 221 14.25 -4.52 -13.07
C HIS A 221 14.71 -4.19 -11.65
N ASN A 222 15.86 -4.74 -11.25
CA ASN A 222 16.53 -4.43 -10.00
C ASN A 222 15.64 -4.52 -8.74
N ASN A 223 14.65 -5.44 -8.75
CA ASN A 223 13.72 -5.64 -7.63
C ASN A 223 12.94 -4.37 -7.22
N GLU A 224 12.70 -3.45 -8.17
CA GLU A 224 11.90 -2.26 -7.92
C GLU A 224 10.42 -2.61 -7.72
N PRO A 225 9.67 -1.86 -6.87
CA PRO A 225 10.09 -0.69 -6.10
C PRO A 225 10.67 -1.01 -4.71
N LEU A 226 10.93 -2.27 -4.36
CA LEU A 226 11.47 -2.61 -3.03
C LEU A 226 12.84 -1.99 -2.80
N THR A 227 13.70 -1.99 -3.82
CA THR A 227 15.02 -1.35 -3.75
C THR A 227 14.90 0.15 -3.45
N THR A 228 14.04 0.87 -4.17
CA THR A 228 13.79 2.30 -3.88
C THR A 228 13.22 2.52 -2.48
N LEU A 229 12.22 1.72 -2.07
CA LEU A 229 11.62 1.81 -0.75
C LEU A 229 12.63 1.55 0.37
N ALA A 230 13.56 0.60 0.19
CA ALA A 230 14.53 0.23 1.21
C ALA A 230 15.41 1.40 1.68
N HIS A 231 15.59 2.41 0.83
CA HIS A 231 16.36 3.60 1.18
C HIS A 231 15.70 4.49 2.25
N PHE A 232 14.38 4.46 2.39
CA PHE A 232 13.67 5.38 3.29
C PHE A 232 12.48 4.78 4.04
N ARG A 233 12.16 3.51 3.79
CA ARG A 233 11.07 2.74 4.42
C ARG A 233 11.51 1.43 5.05
N SER A 234 12.81 1.17 5.12
CA SER A 234 13.36 0.07 5.93
C SER A 234 13.42 0.46 7.40
N ASP A 235 13.02 -0.42 8.29
CA ASP A 235 13.28 -0.27 9.72
C ASP A 235 14.60 -0.95 10.14
N SER A 236 14.87 -0.99 11.44
CA SER A 236 16.06 -1.63 12.01
C SER A 236 16.08 -3.16 11.88
N GLU A 237 14.93 -3.79 11.62
CA GLU A 237 14.78 -5.23 11.43
C GLU A 237 14.90 -5.63 9.94
N GLY A 238 14.94 -4.63 9.04
CA GLY A 238 15.03 -4.82 7.59
C GLY A 238 13.66 -4.91 6.90
N ASP A 239 12.57 -4.68 7.63
CA ASP A 239 11.22 -4.66 7.10
C ASP A 239 10.99 -3.39 6.27
N ILE A 240 10.54 -3.55 5.02
CA ILE A 240 10.28 -2.45 4.09
C ILE A 240 8.77 -2.17 4.07
N ASP A 241 8.34 -0.97 4.49
CA ASP A 241 6.92 -0.68 4.68
C ASP A 241 6.32 0.30 3.65
N PHE A 242 5.11 -0.01 3.16
CA PHE A 242 4.30 0.95 2.39
C PHE A 242 2.80 0.69 2.53
N GLY A 243 2.06 1.73 2.93
CA GLY A 243 0.63 1.63 3.25
C GLY A 243 0.37 1.14 4.67
N MET A 244 -0.89 1.23 5.11
CA MET A 244 -1.30 0.95 6.48
C MET A 244 -2.39 -0.12 6.53
N ASN A 245 -2.18 -1.17 7.32
CA ASN A 245 -3.19 -2.19 7.56
C ASN A 245 -4.24 -1.67 8.54
N MET A 246 -5.52 -1.95 8.25
CA MET A 246 -6.64 -1.48 9.07
C MET A 246 -7.64 -2.58 9.39
N ILE A 247 -8.37 -2.35 10.48
CA ILE A 247 -9.59 -3.08 10.86
C ILE A 247 -10.73 -2.06 10.96
N THR A 248 -11.97 -2.50 10.74
CA THR A 248 -13.16 -1.65 10.90
C THR A 248 -13.78 -1.86 12.27
N ARG A 249 -14.36 -0.81 12.87
CA ARG A 249 -15.15 -0.89 14.11
C ARG A 249 -16.62 -1.15 13.85
N ASN A 250 -17.11 -0.80 12.66
CA ASN A 250 -18.51 -0.92 12.28
C ASN A 250 -18.66 -1.29 10.81
N SER A 251 -19.84 -1.81 10.47
CA SER A 251 -20.24 -2.00 9.07
C SER A 251 -20.72 -0.68 8.47
N GLY A 252 -20.70 -0.61 7.14
CA GLY A 252 -21.16 0.54 6.37
C GLY A 252 -20.63 0.48 4.95
N THR A 253 -20.82 1.56 4.19
CA THR A 253 -20.33 1.67 2.82
C THR A 253 -19.32 2.80 2.74
N VAL A 254 -18.20 2.56 2.08
CA VAL A 254 -17.22 3.57 1.72
C VAL A 254 -17.36 3.84 0.23
N SER A 255 -17.41 5.12 -0.15
CA SER A 255 -17.52 5.57 -1.54
C SER A 255 -16.34 6.44 -1.95
N ILE A 256 -16.01 6.46 -3.25
CA ILE A 256 -15.10 7.46 -3.81
C ILE A 256 -15.65 8.85 -3.49
N GLY A 257 -14.78 9.76 -3.03
CA GLY A 257 -15.14 11.10 -2.60
C GLY A 257 -15.47 11.24 -1.11
N ASP A 258 -15.65 10.13 -0.37
CA ASP A 258 -15.87 10.18 1.07
C ASP A 258 -14.71 10.89 1.77
N LYS A 259 -15.06 11.83 2.65
CA LYS A 259 -14.09 12.60 3.42
C LYS A 259 -13.46 11.72 4.50
N ILE A 260 -12.20 12.02 4.80
CA ILE A 260 -11.44 11.35 5.85
C ILE A 260 -11.25 12.30 7.01
N GLU A 261 -11.77 11.90 8.17
CA GLU A 261 -11.59 12.59 9.44
C GLU A 261 -10.61 11.79 10.29
N ILE A 262 -9.57 12.46 10.77
CA ILE A 262 -8.57 11.84 11.66
C ILE A 262 -9.06 12.02 13.08
N LEU A 263 -9.56 10.95 13.69
CA LEU A 263 -10.14 10.96 15.03
C LEU A 263 -9.04 10.88 16.11
N GLU A 264 -8.00 10.09 15.85
CA GLU A 264 -6.89 9.91 16.78
C GLU A 264 -5.56 9.77 16.02
N ARG A 265 -4.48 10.28 16.61
CA ARG A 265 -3.11 10.21 16.07
C ARG A 265 -2.22 9.31 16.91
N GLN A 266 -1.17 8.80 16.29
CA GLN A 266 -0.10 8.04 16.95
C GLN A 266 1.27 8.50 16.47
N THR A 267 2.30 8.06 17.19
CA THR A 267 3.68 8.22 16.75
C THR A 267 3.94 7.31 15.55
N ALA A 268 4.45 7.89 14.46
CA ALA A 268 4.85 7.15 13.28
C ALA A 268 6.03 6.22 13.59
N LYS A 269 6.11 5.09 12.90
CA LYS A 269 7.26 4.18 12.96
C LYS A 269 8.51 4.90 12.47
N ASN A 270 9.64 4.64 13.13
CA ASN A 270 10.94 5.18 12.71
C ASN A 270 11.53 4.31 11.60
N TYR A 271 12.03 4.95 10.55
CA TYR A 271 12.69 4.29 9.42
C TYR A 271 14.14 4.75 9.30
N LEU A 272 15.00 3.84 8.87
CA LEU A 272 16.36 4.13 8.46
C LEU A 272 16.31 4.96 7.18
N LYS A 273 17.02 6.09 7.17
CA LYS A 273 17.10 6.99 6.02
C LYS A 273 18.47 6.87 5.39
N ASN A 274 18.59 5.92 4.48
CA ASN A 274 19.77 5.66 3.67
C ASN A 274 19.47 6.03 2.22
N LEU A 275 19.03 7.27 1.97
CA LEU A 275 18.90 7.77 0.61
C LEU A 275 20.28 7.71 -0.07
N PRO A 276 20.40 7.19 -1.30
CA PRO A 276 21.66 7.17 -2.00
C PRO A 276 22.18 8.60 -2.08
N LYS A 277 23.42 8.83 -1.61
CA LYS A 277 24.09 10.11 -1.76
C LYS A 277 24.09 10.43 -3.26
N LYS A 278 23.43 11.53 -3.67
CA LYS A 278 23.69 12.12 -5.00
C LYS A 278 25.22 12.21 -5.16
N ALA A 279 25.74 11.87 -6.33
CA ALA A 279 27.16 12.00 -6.64
C ALA A 279 27.68 13.34 -6.10
N GLN A 280 28.69 13.28 -5.22
CA GLN A 280 29.25 14.47 -4.57
C GLN A 280 29.73 15.44 -5.65
N LYS A 281 29.03 16.58 -5.78
CA LYS A 281 29.62 17.78 -6.36
C LYS A 281 30.65 18.31 -5.36
N ASP A 282 31.74 18.92 -5.84
CA ASP A 282 32.75 19.51 -4.94
C ASP A 282 32.10 20.45 -3.91
N ILE A 283 32.56 20.34 -2.66
CA ILE A 283 32.13 21.20 -1.56
C ILE A 283 32.62 22.62 -1.87
N GLN A 284 31.69 23.53 -2.11
CA GLN A 284 31.96 24.95 -2.26
C GLN A 284 31.38 25.71 -1.06
N PRO A 285 32.17 26.58 -0.40
CA PRO A 285 31.66 27.40 0.68
C PRO A 285 30.63 28.41 0.16
N CYS A 286 29.58 28.65 0.94
CA CYS A 286 28.58 29.68 0.67
C CYS A 286 28.33 30.51 1.93
N THR A 287 27.81 31.72 1.76
CA THR A 287 27.40 32.55 2.89
C THR A 287 25.88 32.57 2.96
N ILE A 288 25.32 32.17 4.10
CA ILE A 288 23.88 32.25 4.38
C ILE A 288 23.64 33.38 5.36
N THR A 289 22.71 34.27 5.04
CA THR A 289 22.26 35.33 5.95
C THR A 289 20.82 35.05 6.35
N TYR A 290 20.56 34.89 7.65
CA TYR A 290 19.22 34.67 8.19
C TYR A 290 18.97 35.59 9.38
N LYS A 291 17.92 36.40 9.32
CA LYS A 291 17.56 37.40 10.37
C LYS A 291 18.76 38.22 10.87
N ASN A 292 19.57 38.73 9.93
CA ASN A 292 20.80 39.52 10.16
C ASN A 292 22.01 38.74 10.72
N GLN A 293 21.91 37.43 10.95
CA GLN A 293 23.06 36.59 11.29
C GLN A 293 23.66 36.00 10.01
N LYS A 294 24.97 36.18 9.83
CA LYS A 294 25.73 35.57 8.73
C LYS A 294 26.39 34.30 9.23
N ILE A 295 26.20 33.21 8.49
CA ILE A 295 26.85 31.93 8.74
C ILE A 295 27.60 31.49 7.48
N ILE A 296 28.70 30.78 7.68
CA ILE A 296 29.47 30.14 6.60
C ILE A 296 28.91 28.73 6.44
N GLY A 297 28.28 28.46 5.31
CA GLY A 297 27.75 27.16 4.92
C GLY A 297 28.47 26.58 3.71
N ASN A 298 27.84 25.61 3.07
CA ASN A 298 28.30 24.97 1.84
C ASN A 298 27.12 24.65 0.90
N ASN A 299 27.46 24.18 -0.29
CA ASN A 299 26.52 23.78 -1.34
C ASN A 299 26.02 22.31 -1.24
N GLN A 300 26.33 21.59 -0.16
CA GLN A 300 25.98 20.16 0.00
C GLN A 300 24.87 19.92 1.05
N GLN A 301 24.71 20.81 2.02
CA GLN A 301 23.72 20.66 3.09
C GLN A 301 22.50 21.56 2.88
N THR A 302 21.37 21.19 3.46
CA THR A 302 20.15 22.03 3.42
C THR A 302 20.33 23.32 4.23
N ILE A 303 19.53 24.34 3.93
CA ILE A 303 19.56 25.60 4.68
C ILE A 303 19.16 25.33 6.14
N LEU A 304 18.17 24.47 6.36
CA LEU A 304 17.73 24.04 7.69
C LEU A 304 18.87 23.42 8.51
N GLU A 305 19.60 22.45 7.95
CA GLU A 305 20.70 21.79 8.67
C GLU A 305 21.81 22.77 9.04
N GLN A 306 22.15 23.69 8.14
CA GLN A 306 23.21 24.67 8.38
C GLN A 306 22.80 25.74 9.40
N LEU A 307 21.51 26.08 9.49
CA LEU A 307 20.98 26.95 10.55
C LEU A 307 20.96 26.23 11.90
N GLU A 308 20.52 24.97 11.95
CA GLU A 308 20.51 24.17 13.19
C GLU A 308 21.91 23.99 13.78
N GLN A 309 22.93 23.77 12.95
CA GLN A 309 24.33 23.68 13.37
C GLN A 309 24.85 24.97 14.05
N GLN A 310 24.23 26.11 13.75
CA GLN A 310 24.53 27.40 14.36
C GLN A 310 23.55 27.75 15.49
N HIS A 311 22.82 26.75 16.01
CA HIS A 311 21.80 26.88 17.04
C HIS A 311 20.63 27.80 16.67
N ILE A 312 20.38 28.00 15.37
CA ILE A 312 19.25 28.78 14.86
C ILE A 312 18.10 27.82 14.55
N ALA A 313 17.08 27.80 15.42
CA ALA A 313 15.95 26.90 15.27
C ALA A 313 14.92 27.42 14.24
N LEU A 314 14.50 26.51 13.34
CA LEU A 314 13.35 26.69 12.46
C LEU A 314 12.30 25.62 12.76
N PRO A 315 10.99 25.96 12.77
CA PRO A 315 9.94 24.96 12.89
C PRO A 315 10.06 23.94 11.75
N ASN A 316 10.41 22.68 12.04
CA ASN A 316 10.51 21.63 11.03
C ASN A 316 9.69 20.41 11.40
N SER A 317 9.15 19.71 10.40
CA SER A 317 8.40 18.46 10.60
C SER A 317 8.78 17.37 9.60
N CYS A 318 9.44 17.73 8.50
CA CYS A 318 10.12 16.79 7.64
C CYS A 318 11.46 17.38 7.21
N ARG A 319 12.52 16.57 7.29
CA ARG A 319 13.84 16.93 6.77
C ARG A 319 13.96 16.75 5.25
N ALA A 320 12.85 16.44 4.58
CA ALA A 320 12.77 16.23 3.13
C ALA A 320 12.27 17.46 2.36
N GLY A 321 12.05 18.61 3.02
CA GLY A 321 11.60 19.83 2.36
C GLY A 321 10.20 19.74 1.73
N VAL A 322 9.23 19.10 2.40
CA VAL A 322 7.85 18.87 1.90
C VAL A 322 6.71 19.27 2.86
N CYS A 323 6.94 19.32 4.18
CA CYS A 323 5.90 19.53 5.20
C CYS A 323 5.43 20.97 5.31
N GLY A 324 6.16 21.91 4.69
CA GLY A 324 5.79 23.31 4.70
C GLY A 324 6.10 24.08 5.98
N ARG A 325 6.64 23.44 7.02
CA ARG A 325 6.83 24.05 8.35
C ARG A 325 8.07 24.93 8.43
N CYS A 326 9.16 24.53 7.76
CA CYS A 326 10.41 25.29 7.66
C CYS A 326 10.34 26.41 6.60
N LEU A 327 9.18 27.04 6.48
CA LEU A 327 8.93 28.05 5.45
C LEU A 327 9.67 29.34 5.76
N VAL A 328 10.49 29.78 4.80
CA VAL A 328 11.22 31.05 4.85
C VAL A 328 11.04 31.80 3.53
N VAL A 329 11.37 33.09 3.52
CA VAL A 329 11.36 33.91 2.30
C VAL A 329 12.79 34.09 1.82
N LEU A 330 13.06 33.72 0.56
CA LEU A 330 14.33 33.95 -0.10
C LEU A 330 14.40 35.40 -0.59
N GLU A 331 15.15 36.24 0.12
CA GLU A 331 15.32 37.65 -0.27
C GLU A 331 16.17 37.78 -1.55
N LYS A 332 17.32 37.07 -1.60
CA LYS A 332 18.27 37.06 -2.72
C LYS A 332 19.13 35.77 -2.69
N GLY A 333 19.55 35.28 -3.86
CA GLY A 333 20.44 34.12 -4.02
C GLY A 333 19.80 33.01 -4.85
N GLU A 334 20.57 31.96 -5.11
CA GLU A 334 20.09 30.74 -5.79
C GLU A 334 20.06 29.58 -4.79
N VAL A 335 19.01 28.76 -4.87
CA VAL A 335 18.83 27.59 -4.02
C VAL A 335 18.37 26.41 -4.88
N GLU A 336 18.98 25.25 -4.71
CA GLU A 336 18.52 24.02 -5.34
C GLU A 336 17.43 23.40 -4.45
N ALA A 337 16.26 23.18 -5.03
CA ALA A 337 15.14 22.60 -4.31
C ALA A 337 15.32 21.09 -4.18
N LEU A 338 15.27 20.55 -2.95
CA LEU A 338 15.24 19.08 -2.75
C LEU A 338 14.02 18.43 -3.39
N THR A 339 12.91 19.15 -3.46
CA THR A 339 11.67 18.71 -4.10
C THR A 339 11.02 19.88 -4.84
N SER A 340 10.19 19.59 -5.85
CA SER A 340 9.45 20.63 -6.58
C SER A 340 8.49 21.45 -5.70
N SER A 341 8.11 20.93 -4.52
CA SER A 341 7.28 21.65 -3.54
C SER A 341 8.08 22.53 -2.58
N ALA A 342 9.42 22.44 -2.59
CA ALA A 342 10.27 23.23 -1.72
C ALA A 342 10.38 24.69 -2.20
N ILE A 343 10.09 24.98 -3.47
CA ILE A 343 9.93 26.36 -3.97
C ILE A 343 8.43 26.66 -4.07
N LYS A 344 7.97 27.65 -3.31
CA LYS A 344 6.60 28.14 -3.31
C LYS A 344 6.50 29.49 -4.02
N LYS A 345 5.27 29.96 -4.25
CA LYS A 345 5.01 31.29 -4.82
C LYS A 345 5.61 32.39 -3.94
N ASN A 346 5.85 33.57 -4.51
CA ASN A 346 6.32 34.76 -3.80
C ASN A 346 7.69 34.60 -3.09
N LYS A 347 8.64 33.92 -3.73
CA LYS A 347 10.00 33.67 -3.20
C LYS A 347 10.03 32.89 -1.87
N GLN A 348 8.93 32.24 -1.50
CA GLN A 348 8.92 31.39 -0.32
C GLN A 348 9.60 30.06 -0.63
N ILE A 349 10.48 29.62 0.24
CA ILE A 349 11.20 28.34 0.11
C ILE A 349 11.09 27.54 1.41
N LEU A 350 11.25 26.23 1.31
CA LEU A 350 11.46 25.36 2.45
C LEU A 350 12.96 25.26 2.71
N ALA A 351 13.37 25.74 3.88
CA ALA A 351 14.76 25.69 4.33
C ALA A 351 15.26 24.25 4.47
#